data_AF-A0A701P1L6-F1
#
_entry.id   AF-A0A701P1L6-F1
#
_cell.length_a   1.000
_cell.length_b   1.000
_cell.length_c   1.000
_cell.angle_alpha   90.00
_cell.angle_beta   90.00
_cell.angle_gamma   90.00
#
_symmetry.space_group_name_H-M   'P 1'
#
loop_
_entity.id
_entity.type
_entity.pdbx_description
1 polymer ?
#
loop_
_entity_poly.entity_id
_entity_poly.type
_entity_poly.pdbx_seq_one_letter_code
_entity_poly.pdbx_strand_id
1 'polypeptide(L)'
;MIVLHVLCLLPLLTGCGSTRTVYVQVPVVPLPASLTAETPQPDLPDHFTWGSSLDLNVALLSALAQCNTDKADIRRIEVERGHIMQKK
;
A
#
# COMPACT_ATOMS: atom_id res chain seq x y z
N MET A 1 -41.73 -26.44 40.45
CA MET A 1 -41.40 -25.00 40.25
C MET A 1 -40.01 -24.80 39.67
N ILE A 2 -38.97 -25.49 40.16
CA ILE A 2 -37.57 -25.34 39.70
C ILE A 2 -37.38 -25.62 38.19
N VAL A 3 -38.04 -26.63 37.62
CA VAL A 3 -37.93 -27.00 36.19
C VAL A 3 -38.31 -25.84 35.26
N LEU A 4 -39.38 -25.12 35.58
CA LEU A 4 -39.87 -23.99 34.78
C LEU A 4 -38.87 -22.82 34.82
N HIS A 5 -38.21 -22.62 35.96
CA HIS A 5 -37.21 -21.57 36.14
C HIS A 5 -35.95 -21.90 35.33
N VAL A 6 -35.49 -23.15 35.36
CA VAL A 6 -34.35 -23.61 34.56
C VAL A 6 -34.65 -23.50 33.05
N LEU A 7 -35.85 -23.89 32.62
CA LEU A 7 -36.27 -23.80 31.22
C LEU A 7 -36.30 -22.35 30.71
N CYS A 8 -36.65 -21.40 31.58
CA CYS A 8 -36.76 -19.99 31.24
C CYS A 8 -35.41 -19.25 31.32
N LEU A 9 -34.46 -19.75 32.11
CA LEU A 9 -33.12 -19.17 32.26
C LEU A 9 -32.15 -19.62 31.16
N LEU A 10 -32.27 -20.85 30.63
CA LEU A 10 -31.40 -21.38 29.55
C LEU A 10 -31.33 -20.48 28.28
N PRO A 11 -32.43 -19.90 27.76
CA PRO A 11 -32.39 -19.01 26.60
C PRO A 11 -31.73 -17.65 26.88
N LEU A 12 -31.66 -17.22 28.14
CA LEU A 12 -31.04 -15.95 28.52
C LEU A 12 -29.51 -16.03 28.48
N LEU A 13 -28.92 -17.22 28.62
CA LEU A 13 -27.47 -17.42 28.53
C LEU A 13 -26.94 -17.46 27.09
N THR A 14 -27.80 -17.71 26.09
CA THR A 14 -27.38 -17.80 24.67
C THR A 14 -27.55 -16.48 23.91
N GLY A 15 -28.17 -15.46 24.50
CA GLY A 15 -28.46 -14.17 23.86
C GLY A 15 -27.28 -13.20 23.76
N CYS A 16 -26.20 -13.38 24.53
CA CYS A 16 -25.10 -12.40 24.62
C CYS A 16 -23.98 -12.59 23.56
N GLY A 17 -24.20 -13.39 22.52
CA GLY A 17 -23.15 -13.82 21.59
C GLY A 17 -23.26 -13.32 20.15
N SER A 18 -24.27 -12.51 19.78
CA SER A 18 -24.44 -12.09 18.39
C SER A 18 -23.60 -10.84 18.08
N THR A 19 -22.31 -11.03 17.80
CA THR A 19 -21.49 -10.00 17.16
C THR A 19 -21.73 -10.02 15.66
N ARG A 20 -22.41 -9.00 15.12
CA ARG A 20 -22.53 -8.81 13.67
C ARG A 20 -21.17 -8.42 13.09
N THR A 21 -20.66 -9.21 12.15
CA THR A 21 -19.48 -8.83 11.37
C THR A 21 -19.84 -7.68 10.43
N VAL A 22 -19.34 -6.48 10.73
CA VAL A 22 -19.47 -5.32 9.84
C VAL A 22 -18.20 -5.24 9.01
N TYR A 23 -18.33 -5.50 7.72
CA TYR A 23 -17.24 -5.28 6.77
C TYR A 23 -17.12 -3.77 6.52
N VAL A 24 -16.07 -3.19 7.09
CA VAL A 24 -15.62 -1.83 6.76
C VAL A 24 -14.51 -1.90 5.73
N GLN A 25 -14.51 -0.95 4.79
CA GLN A 25 -13.42 -0.80 3.83
C GLN A 25 -12.14 -0.47 4.60
N VAL A 26 -11.07 -1.20 4.32
CA VAL A 26 -9.76 -0.91 4.92
C VAL A 26 -9.25 0.39 4.27
N PRO A 27 -8.90 1.42 5.06
CA PRO A 27 -8.30 2.63 4.52
C PRO A 27 -7.02 2.28 3.77
N VAL A 28 -6.90 2.73 2.52
CA VAL A 28 -5.67 2.57 1.74
C VAL A 28 -4.63 3.51 2.35
N VAL A 29 -3.56 2.95 2.91
CA VAL A 29 -2.40 3.75 3.34
C VAL A 29 -1.81 4.40 2.08
N PRO A 30 -1.61 5.71 2.01
CA PRO A 30 -1.02 6.33 0.82
C PRO A 30 0.43 5.86 0.62
N LEU A 31 0.87 5.78 -0.63
CA LEU A 31 2.29 5.57 -0.92
C LEU A 31 3.09 6.79 -0.45
N PRO A 32 4.36 6.61 -0.05
CA PRO A 32 5.28 7.72 0.17
C PRO A 32 5.29 8.64 -1.06
N ALA A 33 5.11 9.95 -0.85
CA ALA A 33 5.02 10.93 -1.93
C ALA A 33 6.25 10.91 -2.87
N SER A 34 7.42 10.53 -2.34
CA SER A 34 8.66 10.39 -3.10
C SER A 34 8.58 9.32 -4.19
N LEU A 35 7.85 8.23 -3.97
CA LEU A 35 7.74 7.12 -4.95
C LEU A 35 6.81 7.48 -6.12
N THR A 36 5.91 8.44 -5.91
CA THR A 36 4.95 8.89 -6.92
C THR A 36 5.31 10.26 -7.49
N ALA A 37 6.40 10.88 -7.04
CA ALA A 37 6.88 12.13 -7.57
C ALA A 37 7.41 11.93 -9.01
N GLU A 38 7.23 12.94 -9.85
CA GLU A 38 7.79 12.92 -11.20
C GLU A 38 9.31 12.80 -11.15
N THR A 39 9.88 11.95 -12.00
CA THR A 39 11.32 11.84 -12.14
C THR A 39 11.86 13.14 -12.75
N PRO A 40 12.82 13.83 -12.11
CA PRO A 40 13.32 15.09 -12.62
C PRO A 40 13.98 14.90 -13.99
N GLN A 41 13.63 15.76 -14.94
CA GLN A 41 14.29 15.79 -16.23
C GLN A 41 15.64 16.51 -16.08
N PRO A 42 16.75 15.95 -16.59
CA PRO A 42 18.04 16.62 -16.56
C PRO A 42 18.05 17.85 -17.47
N ASP A 43 18.82 18.87 -17.06
CA ASP A 43 18.94 20.13 -17.79
C ASP A 43 19.65 19.93 -19.13
N LEU A 44 19.16 20.62 -20.16
CA LEU A 44 19.82 20.70 -21.46
C LEU A 44 20.58 22.03 -21.56
N PRO A 45 21.91 22.01 -21.81
CA PRO A 45 22.68 23.23 -21.96
C PRO A 45 22.39 23.93 -23.30
N ASP A 46 22.42 25.26 -23.30
CA ASP A 46 22.19 26.10 -24.49
C ASP A 46 23.19 25.81 -25.62
N HIS A 47 24.45 25.52 -25.26
CA HIS A 47 25.49 25.09 -26.18
C HIS A 47 25.74 23.60 -26.03
N PHE A 48 25.19 22.82 -26.95
CA PHE A 48 25.25 21.36 -26.88
C PHE A 48 26.53 20.83 -27.54
N THR A 49 27.50 20.43 -26.73
CA THR A 49 28.75 19.81 -27.19
C THR A 49 28.68 18.28 -27.10
N TRP A 50 29.64 17.59 -27.72
CA TRP A 50 29.74 16.14 -27.58
C TRP A 50 29.96 15.70 -26.12
N GLY A 51 30.76 16.44 -25.35
CA GLY A 51 30.93 16.20 -23.91
C GLY A 51 29.62 16.35 -23.14
N SER A 52 28.85 17.41 -23.45
CA SER A 52 27.52 17.63 -22.88
C SER A 52 26.56 16.47 -23.16
N SER A 53 26.69 15.79 -24.31
CA SER A 53 25.88 14.62 -24.62
C SER A 53 26.23 13.42 -23.74
N LEU A 54 27.49 13.23 -23.38
CA LEU A 54 27.90 12.18 -22.45
C LEU A 54 27.37 12.45 -21.04
N ASP A 55 27.51 13.68 -20.56
CA ASP A 55 26.99 14.08 -19.25
C ASP A 55 25.47 13.90 -19.17
N LEU A 56 24.75 14.27 -20.22
CA LEU A 56 23.31 14.04 -20.33
C LEU A 56 22.96 12.55 -20.30
N ASN A 57 23.70 11.70 -21.01
CA ASN A 57 23.48 10.25 -20.98
C ASN A 57 23.67 9.67 -19.57
N VAL A 58 24.70 10.11 -18.84
CA VAL A 58 24.92 9.69 -17.46
C VAL A 58 23.75 10.11 -16.58
N ALA A 59 23.33 11.38 -16.65
CA ALA A 59 22.21 11.89 -15.87
C ALA A 59 20.90 11.12 -16.16
N LEU A 60 20.61 10.85 -17.44
CA LEU A 60 19.45 10.08 -17.87
C LEU A 60 19.49 8.63 -17.37
N LEU A 61 20.64 7.96 -17.46
CA LEU A 61 20.79 6.58 -16.97
C LEU A 61 20.64 6.52 -15.44
N SER A 62 21.15 7.51 -14.71
CA SER A 62 20.95 7.63 -13.26
C SER A 62 19.48 7.85 -12.90
N ALA A 63 18.80 8.77 -13.58
CA ALA A 63 17.38 9.03 -13.38
C ALA A 63 16.52 7.78 -13.68
N LEU A 64 16.85 7.05 -14.74
CA LEU A 64 16.19 5.78 -15.09
C LEU A 64 16.42 4.70 -14.03
N ALA A 65 17.64 4.58 -13.51
CA ALA A 65 17.96 3.64 -12.44
C ALA A 65 17.14 3.94 -11.18
N GLN A 66 17.05 5.22 -10.79
CA GLN A 66 16.23 5.64 -9.66
C GLN A 66 14.75 5.32 -9.89
N CYS A 67 14.19 5.69 -11.05
CA CYS A 67 12.82 5.40 -11.42
C CYS A 67 12.49 3.90 -11.35
N ASN A 68 13.42 3.04 -11.78
CA ASN A 68 13.24 1.60 -11.70
C ASN A 68 13.26 1.08 -10.25
N THR A 69 14.09 1.67 -9.38
CA THR A 69 14.09 1.39 -7.94
C THR A 69 12.75 1.79 -7.31
N ASP A 70 12.25 2.99 -7.61
CA ASP A 70 10.97 3.49 -7.08
C ASP A 70 9.81 2.57 -7.49
N LYS A 71 9.79 2.12 -8.77
CA LYS A 71 8.82 1.13 -9.26
C LYS A 71 8.92 -0.20 -8.52
N ALA A 72 10.13 -0.66 -8.19
CA ALA A 72 10.33 -1.89 -7.44
C ALA A 72 9.80 -1.76 -6.00
N ASP A 73 10.03 -0.62 -5.36
CA ASP A 73 9.51 -0.33 -4.03
C ASP A 73 7.99 -0.27 -4.01
N ILE A 74 7.35 0.37 -5.00
CA ILE A 74 5.88 0.35 -5.16
C ILE A 74 5.37 -1.09 -5.28
N ARG A 75 6.00 -1.92 -6.12
CA ARG A 75 5.61 -3.34 -6.27
C ARG A 75 5.72 -4.11 -4.96
N ARG A 76 6.76 -3.87 -4.16
CA ARG A 76 6.93 -4.49 -2.84
C ARG A 76 5.79 -4.10 -1.89
N ILE A 77 5.44 -2.82 -1.84
CA ILE A 77 4.34 -2.31 -1.00
C ILE A 77 3.01 -2.95 -1.43
N GLU A 78 2.74 -3.06 -2.73
CA GLU A 78 1.51 -3.70 -3.22
C GLU A 78 1.45 -5.20 -2.89
N VAL A 79 2.59 -5.92 -2.96
CA VAL A 79 2.68 -7.31 -2.51
C VAL A 79 2.37 -7.44 -1.02
N GLU A 80 2.93 -6.57 -0.18
CA GLU A 80 2.65 -6.55 1.26
C GLU A 80 1.16 -6.29 1.55
N ARG A 81 0.53 -5.35 0.83
CA ARG A 81 -0.92 -5.10 0.93
C ARG A 81 -1.73 -6.35 0.58
N GLY A 82 -1.38 -7.03 -0.51
CA GLY A 82 -1.99 -8.30 -0.91
C GLY A 82 -1.86 -9.37 0.17
N HIS A 83 -0.67 -9.54 0.77
CA HIS A 83 -0.46 -10.51 1.85
C HIS A 83 -1.27 -10.19 3.10
N ILE A 84 -1.39 -8.92 3.50
CA ILE A 84 -2.22 -8.50 4.63
C ILE A 84 -3.69 -8.83 4.37
N MET A 85 -4.17 -8.66 3.12
CA MET A 85 -5.54 -8.98 2.74
C MET A 85 -5.83 -10.49 2.74
N GLN A 86 -4.84 -11.36 2.48
CA GLN A 86 -5.01 -12.82 2.45
C GLN A 86 -4.91 -13.50 3.83
N LYS A 87 -4.37 -12.83 4.85
CA LYS A 87 -4.22 -13.36 6.22
C LYS A 87 -5.49 -13.22 7.09
N LYS A 88 -6.58 -12.67 6.55
CA LYS A 88 -7.84 -12.42 7.24
C LYS A 88 -8.93 -13.36 6.74
#